data_AF-A0A1B9ARK1-F1
#
_entry.id   AF-A0A1B9ARK1-F1
#
_cell.length_a   1.000
_cell.length_b   1.000
_cell.length_c   1.000
_cell.angle_alpha   90.00
_cell.angle_beta   90.00
_cell.angle_gamma   90.00
#
_symmetry.space_group_name_H-M   'P 1'
#
loop_
_entity.id
_entity.type
_entity.pdbx_description
1 polymer ?
#
loop_
_entity_poly.entity_id
_entity_poly.type
_entity_poly.pdbx_seq_one_letter_code
_entity_poly.pdbx_strand_id
1 'polypeptide(L)'
;MDKPTRERTIIVNINGEKKEYKWIPSEDPDTLDTIQEIASTVEDEQEPSLWAAPEEKPVKKNEAKTKPTQKTAFLDHVKMNKLPVLAAGIPVLVALIIGTLFGVVILKIVLFGGGEETVKVPDSVPLLGSNKQAPQEEKQMVKDMNAFVVQGGVYSSKQAAEQRASLIEGDGIPAIILKQEDKYFIYIGAAATLQDTKKLALLYRGEGVDTYWKEIRFQGQTKKAYTPKETEVIHNMIHNTGQYTQLASEGLLQSETKEKPDIKSINLENIPKELQNLHNLSESMNKTWSTYQSKPEEASLMQLQKCILQFFDEWYRL
;
A
#
# COMPACT_ATOMS: atom_id res chain seq x y z
N MET A 1 14.42 -51.88 -30.78
CA MET A 1 13.93 -52.14 -29.42
C MET A 1 13.05 -50.96 -29.03
N ASP A 2 11.75 -51.06 -29.31
CA ASP A 2 10.76 -50.04 -29.04
C ASP A 2 10.41 -50.02 -27.55
N LYS A 3 10.46 -48.83 -26.92
CA LYS A 3 9.95 -48.61 -25.57
C LYS A 3 8.59 -47.90 -25.68
N PRO A 4 7.54 -48.33 -24.96
CA PRO A 4 6.24 -47.67 -25.02
C PRO A 4 6.26 -46.37 -24.22
N THR A 5 6.01 -45.25 -24.89
CA THR A 5 5.69 -43.94 -24.30
C THR A 5 4.33 -44.07 -23.61
N ARG A 6 4.32 -44.11 -22.27
CA ARG A 6 3.07 -44.06 -21.49
C ARG A 6 2.54 -42.62 -21.51
N GLU A 7 1.45 -42.40 -22.23
CA GLU A 7 0.67 -41.17 -22.16
C GLU A 7 0.16 -40.96 -20.73
N ARG A 8 0.49 -39.83 -20.11
CA ARG A 8 0.01 -39.46 -18.78
C ARG A 8 -1.13 -38.47 -18.94
N THR A 9 -2.36 -38.91 -18.65
CA THR A 9 -3.55 -38.05 -18.63
C THR A 9 -3.72 -37.45 -17.24
N ILE A 10 -3.87 -36.12 -17.15
CA ILE A 10 -4.13 -35.42 -15.90
C ILE A 10 -5.62 -35.07 -15.86
N ILE A 11 -6.29 -35.48 -14.78
CA ILE A 11 -7.69 -35.16 -14.52
C ILE A 11 -7.72 -34.07 -13.44
N VAL A 12 -8.18 -32.88 -13.82
CA VAL A 12 -8.34 -31.75 -12.90
C VAL A 12 -9.82 -31.50 -12.67
N ASN A 13 -10.21 -31.40 -11.39
CA ASN A 13 -11.59 -31.14 -10.98
C ASN A 13 -11.72 -29.64 -10.67
N ILE A 14 -12.44 -28.89 -11.51
CA ILE A 14 -12.72 -27.47 -11.29
C ILE A 14 -14.23 -27.28 -11.28
N ASN A 15 -14.79 -26.79 -10.18
CA ASN A 15 -16.22 -26.51 -10.01
C ASN A 15 -17.18 -27.64 -10.41
N GLY A 16 -16.80 -28.90 -10.14
CA GLY A 16 -17.68 -30.06 -10.31
C GLY A 16 -17.78 -30.63 -11.74
N GLU A 17 -17.14 -30.02 -12.74
CA GLU A 17 -16.98 -30.63 -14.06
C GLU A 17 -15.58 -31.24 -14.22
N LYS A 18 -15.52 -32.51 -14.65
CA LYS A 18 -14.28 -33.21 -14.97
C LYS A 18 -13.87 -32.89 -16.41
N LYS A 19 -12.70 -32.29 -16.59
CA LYS A 19 -12.09 -32.10 -17.91
C LYS A 19 -10.75 -32.83 -17.96
N GLU A 20 -10.58 -33.65 -19.00
CA GLU A 20 -9.37 -34.45 -19.23
C GLU A 20 -8.42 -33.72 -20.15
N TYR A 21 -7.15 -33.63 -19.75
CA TYR A 21 -6.10 -33.02 -20.57
C TYR A 21 -5.00 -34.04 -20.86
N LYS A 22 -4.67 -34.18 -22.15
CA LYS A 22 -3.59 -35.03 -22.64
C LYS A 22 -2.29 -34.23 -22.62
N TRP A 23 -1.31 -34.70 -21.86
CA TRP A 23 -0.01 -34.05 -21.73
C TRP A 23 0.85 -34.32 -22.97
N ILE A 24 1.33 -33.27 -23.63
CA ILE A 24 2.27 -33.35 -24.75
C ILE A 24 3.62 -32.80 -24.25
N PRO A 25 4.70 -33.60 -24.19
CA PRO A 25 6.03 -33.09 -23.89
C PRO A 25 6.51 -32.18 -25.02
N SER A 26 6.99 -30.99 -24.65
CA SER A 26 7.56 -30.01 -25.58
C SER A 26 8.98 -30.42 -25.96
N GLU A 27 9.11 -31.22 -27.02
CA GLU A 27 10.38 -31.54 -27.68
C GLU A 27 10.30 -31.39 -29.21
N ASP A 28 9.38 -30.57 -29.73
CA ASP A 28 9.32 -30.22 -31.15
C ASP A 28 9.93 -28.82 -31.42
N PRO A 29 10.96 -28.73 -32.27
CA PRO A 29 11.67 -27.47 -32.58
C PRO A 29 10.80 -26.43 -33.33
N ASP A 30 9.62 -26.81 -33.83
CA ASP A 30 8.69 -25.92 -34.57
C ASP A 30 7.93 -24.91 -33.68
N THR A 31 8.00 -25.04 -32.35
CA THR A 31 7.29 -24.15 -31.42
C THR A 31 8.05 -22.85 -31.11
N LEU A 32 9.35 -22.79 -31.41
CA LEU A 32 10.17 -21.59 -31.19
C LEU A 32 9.90 -20.52 -32.25
N ASP A 33 9.67 -20.91 -33.50
CA ASP A 33 9.36 -19.98 -34.60
C ASP A 33 7.99 -19.31 -34.41
N THR A 34 7.02 -20.01 -33.82
CA THR A 34 5.71 -19.41 -33.51
C THR A 34 5.81 -18.34 -32.41
N ILE A 35 6.73 -18.46 -31.45
CA ILE A 35 6.91 -17.47 -30.37
C ILE A 35 7.69 -16.24 -30.89
N GLN A 36 8.61 -16.44 -31.82
CA GLN A 36 9.39 -15.35 -32.42
C GLN A 36 8.58 -14.53 -33.45
N GLU A 37 7.62 -15.16 -34.15
CA GLU A 37 6.65 -14.44 -34.99
C GLU A 37 5.63 -13.60 -34.18
N ILE A 38 5.38 -13.91 -32.91
CA ILE A 38 4.50 -13.11 -32.03
C ILE A 38 5.25 -11.91 -31.43
N ALA A 39 6.58 -11.99 -31.29
CA ALA A 39 7.40 -10.94 -30.68
C ALA A 39 7.85 -9.82 -31.64
N SER A 40 7.64 -9.98 -32.96
CA SER A 40 8.11 -9.03 -33.98
C SER A 40 7.02 -8.14 -34.58
N THR A 41 5.78 -8.21 -34.06
CA THR A 41 4.67 -7.32 -34.48
C THR A 41 4.29 -6.27 -33.42
N VAL A 42 5.11 -6.07 -32.40
CA VAL A 42 4.92 -5.02 -31.40
C VAL A 42 6.22 -4.22 -31.30
N GLU A 43 6.29 -3.15 -32.09
CA GLU A 43 6.88 -1.85 -31.74
C GLU A 43 6.93 -0.99 -33.02
N ASP A 44 5.89 -0.19 -33.25
CA ASP A 44 6.01 1.28 -33.20
C ASP A 44 4.61 1.92 -33.19
N GLU A 45 4.56 3.16 -32.72
CA GLU A 45 3.42 4.10 -32.69
C GLU A 45 2.65 4.25 -31.36
N GLN A 46 3.23 5.12 -30.52
CA GLN A 46 2.59 6.27 -29.83
C GLN A 46 1.30 6.04 -29.04
N GLU A 47 1.40 6.14 -27.70
CA GLU A 47 0.26 6.53 -26.85
C GLU A 47 -0.26 7.95 -27.21
N PRO A 48 -1.49 8.39 -26.83
CA PRO A 48 -2.42 7.80 -25.85
C PRO A 48 -3.91 7.85 -26.27
N SER A 49 -4.74 6.97 -25.70
CA SER A 49 -6.14 7.34 -25.38
C SER A 49 -6.74 6.42 -24.31
N LEU A 50 -6.71 6.95 -23.08
CA LEU A 50 -7.67 6.62 -22.04
C LEU A 50 -9.08 6.89 -22.57
N TRP A 51 -9.99 5.92 -22.40
CA TRP A 51 -11.45 5.95 -22.65
C TRP A 51 -11.94 5.23 -23.91
N ALA A 52 -12.20 3.92 -23.78
CA ALA A 52 -13.12 3.20 -24.67
C ALA A 52 -14.32 2.70 -23.85
N ALA A 53 -15.49 3.30 -24.10
CA ALA A 53 -16.77 2.81 -23.61
C ALA A 53 -17.08 1.42 -24.21
N PRO A 54 -17.84 0.55 -23.54
CA PRO A 54 -18.17 -0.76 -24.09
C PRO A 54 -19.24 -0.60 -25.17
N GLU A 55 -18.86 -0.78 -26.43
CA GLU A 55 -19.82 -0.86 -27.54
C GLU A 55 -20.46 -2.26 -27.61
N GLU A 56 -21.80 -2.25 -27.63
CA GLU A 56 -22.67 -3.42 -27.74
C GLU A 56 -22.50 -4.11 -29.11
N LYS A 57 -22.40 -5.45 -29.10
CA LYS A 57 -22.34 -6.26 -30.33
C LYS A 57 -23.73 -6.47 -30.91
N PRO A 58 -24.02 -6.11 -32.18
CA PRO A 58 -25.18 -6.64 -32.85
C PRO A 58 -24.86 -8.01 -33.51
N VAL A 59 -25.80 -8.92 -33.29
CA VAL A 59 -25.84 -10.31 -33.75
C VAL A 59 -25.88 -10.39 -35.29
N LYS A 60 -25.03 -11.25 -35.87
CA LYS A 60 -25.05 -11.59 -37.30
C LYS A 60 -26.23 -12.50 -37.65
N LYS A 61 -26.96 -12.17 -38.72
CA LYS A 61 -27.87 -13.09 -39.43
C LYS A 61 -27.51 -13.10 -40.92
N ASN A 62 -27.49 -14.31 -41.47
CA ASN A 62 -26.95 -14.70 -42.79
C ASN A 62 -27.86 -14.37 -43.97
N GLU A 63 -27.32 -14.63 -45.18
CA GLU A 63 -27.92 -14.75 -46.53
C GLU A 63 -27.62 -13.54 -47.45
N ALA A 64 -27.31 -13.63 -48.75
CA ALA A 64 -26.95 -14.70 -49.69
C ALA A 64 -26.29 -14.03 -50.94
N LYS A 65 -25.74 -14.84 -51.85
CA LYS A 65 -24.83 -14.53 -52.99
C LYS A 65 -25.38 -13.58 -54.09
N THR A 66 -24.51 -12.78 -54.74
CA THR A 66 -24.18 -12.76 -56.21
C THR A 66 -23.31 -11.54 -56.62
N LYS A 67 -22.55 -11.66 -57.73
CA LYS A 67 -21.38 -10.84 -58.16
C LYS A 67 -21.75 -9.63 -59.09
N PRO A 68 -20.82 -8.98 -59.85
CA PRO A 68 -20.12 -7.72 -59.52
C PRO A 68 -20.28 -6.61 -60.58
N THR A 69 -20.25 -5.31 -60.23
CA THR A 69 -20.12 -4.26 -61.25
C THR A 69 -19.48 -2.97 -60.76
N GLN A 70 -18.90 -2.26 -61.72
CA GLN A 70 -17.84 -1.26 -61.66
C GLN A 70 -18.26 0.14 -61.18
N LYS A 71 -17.26 0.85 -60.66
CA LYS A 71 -16.99 2.31 -60.69
C LYS A 71 -18.16 3.24 -61.08
N THR A 72 -18.44 4.23 -60.23
CA THR A 72 -18.45 5.65 -60.62
C THR A 72 -18.26 6.54 -59.40
N ALA A 73 -17.36 7.51 -59.54
CA ALA A 73 -17.30 8.68 -58.69
C ALA A 73 -18.49 9.59 -59.03
N PHE A 74 -19.20 10.08 -58.03
CA PHE A 74 -19.97 11.31 -58.12
C PHE A 74 -19.76 12.08 -56.82
N LEU A 75 -18.99 13.17 -56.94
CA LEU A 75 -19.08 14.28 -56.00
C LEU A 75 -20.51 14.81 -56.09
N ASP A 76 -21.21 14.86 -54.97
CA ASP A 76 -22.37 15.74 -54.84
C ASP A 76 -22.09 16.82 -53.79
N HIS A 77 -22.23 18.05 -54.29
CA HIS A 77 -22.04 19.30 -53.59
C HIS A 77 -23.10 19.50 -52.49
N VAL A 78 -22.69 19.46 -51.23
CA VAL A 78 -23.48 20.06 -50.15
C VAL A 78 -23.11 21.54 -50.05
N LYS A 79 -24.06 22.37 -50.47
CA LYS A 79 -24.01 23.83 -50.44
C LYS A 79 -23.93 24.32 -48.99
N MET A 80 -22.84 25.01 -48.66
CA MET A 80 -22.72 25.81 -47.44
C MET A 80 -23.64 27.03 -47.53
N ASN A 81 -24.70 27.04 -46.71
CA ASN A 81 -25.44 28.26 -46.44
C ASN A 81 -24.87 28.93 -45.19
N LYS A 82 -24.72 30.24 -45.35
CA LYS A 82 -24.03 31.17 -44.46
C LYS A 82 -24.86 31.43 -43.19
N LEU A 83 -24.25 31.13 -42.03
CA LEU A 83 -24.22 31.88 -40.75
C LEU A 83 -25.55 32.24 -40.03
N PRO A 84 -25.58 32.24 -38.67
CA PRO A 84 -24.88 33.31 -37.96
C PRO A 84 -24.07 32.87 -36.74
N VAL A 85 -23.06 33.69 -36.46
CA VAL A 85 -22.00 33.66 -35.44
C VAL A 85 -22.50 33.68 -33.98
N LEU A 86 -23.76 33.30 -33.72
CA LEU A 86 -24.34 33.34 -32.38
C LEU A 86 -24.15 32.03 -31.58
N ALA A 87 -23.76 30.93 -32.23
CA ALA A 87 -23.52 29.65 -31.55
C ALA A 87 -22.08 29.50 -30.98
N ALA A 88 -21.17 30.42 -31.33
CA ALA A 88 -19.77 30.40 -30.87
C ALA A 88 -19.54 31.24 -29.60
N GLY A 89 -20.50 32.07 -29.17
CA GLY A 89 -20.35 32.91 -27.98
C GLY A 89 -20.47 32.14 -26.65
N ILE A 90 -21.32 31.11 -26.62
CA ILE A 90 -21.55 30.29 -25.42
C ILE A 90 -20.30 29.50 -25.01
N PRO A 91 -19.62 28.74 -25.91
CA PRO A 91 -18.43 28.00 -25.52
C PRO A 91 -17.27 28.93 -25.12
N VAL A 92 -17.14 30.10 -25.75
CA VAL A 92 -16.12 31.10 -25.39
C VAL A 92 -16.40 31.69 -24.01
N LEU A 93 -17.66 32.00 -23.70
CA LEU A 93 -18.04 32.51 -22.38
C LEU A 93 -17.84 31.46 -21.28
N VAL A 94 -18.20 30.21 -21.55
CA VAL A 94 -18.00 29.08 -20.62
C VAL A 94 -16.50 28.81 -20.41
N ALA A 95 -15.69 28.85 -21.47
CA ALA A 95 -14.24 28.70 -21.38
C ALA A 95 -13.60 29.84 -20.57
N LEU A 96 -14.12 31.06 -20.68
CA LEU A 96 -13.63 32.21 -19.91
C LEU A 96 -13.98 32.07 -18.42
N ILE A 97 -15.18 31.57 -18.10
CA ILE A 97 -15.62 31.31 -16.71
C ILE A 97 -14.82 30.16 -16.09
N ILE A 98 -14.67 29.03 -16.81
CA ILE A 98 -13.91 27.88 -16.31
C ILE A 98 -12.42 28.21 -16.21
N GLY A 99 -11.86 28.90 -17.20
CA GLY A 99 -10.46 29.31 -17.20
C GLY A 99 -10.14 30.32 -16.10
N THR A 100 -11.04 31.26 -15.81
CA THR A 100 -10.87 32.18 -14.67
C THR A 100 -11.02 31.45 -13.33
N LEU A 101 -11.94 30.50 -13.22
CA LEU A 101 -12.10 29.70 -11.99
C LEU A 101 -10.85 28.86 -11.71
N PHE A 102 -10.33 28.13 -12.71
CA PHE A 102 -9.08 27.37 -12.58
C PHE A 102 -7.87 28.27 -12.37
N GLY A 103 -7.80 29.40 -13.07
CA GLY A 103 -6.75 30.41 -12.89
C GLY A 103 -6.73 30.97 -11.47
N VAL A 104 -7.88 31.27 -10.88
CA VAL A 104 -7.99 31.72 -9.48
C VAL A 104 -7.60 30.61 -8.50
N VAL A 105 -7.94 29.35 -8.76
CA VAL A 105 -7.52 28.22 -7.90
C VAL A 105 -6.00 28.05 -7.90
N ILE A 106 -5.37 28.08 -9.08
CA ILE A 106 -3.91 27.99 -9.20
C ILE A 106 -3.25 29.21 -8.57
N LEU A 107 -3.77 30.41 -8.83
CA LEU A 107 -3.27 31.64 -8.22
C LEU A 107 -3.44 31.61 -6.70
N LYS A 108 -4.50 30.96 -6.18
CA LYS A 108 -4.67 30.74 -4.75
C LYS A 108 -3.67 29.73 -4.19
N ILE A 109 -3.36 28.66 -4.90
CA ILE A 109 -2.35 27.69 -4.49
C ILE A 109 -0.94 28.30 -4.53
N VAL A 110 -0.66 29.19 -5.49
CA VAL A 110 0.67 29.82 -5.64
C VAL A 110 0.85 31.03 -4.72
N LEU A 111 -0.18 31.86 -4.52
CA LEU A 111 -0.09 33.04 -3.66
C LEU A 111 -0.45 32.76 -2.19
N PHE A 112 -1.38 31.84 -1.92
CA PHE A 112 -1.82 31.43 -0.57
C PHE A 112 -1.40 30.00 -0.22
N GLY A 113 -0.46 29.42 -0.99
CA GLY A 113 0.34 28.25 -0.61
C GLY A 113 1.27 28.48 0.59
N GLY A 114 1.14 29.63 1.26
CA GLY A 114 1.53 29.87 2.64
C GLY A 114 0.49 30.75 3.33
N GLY A 115 -0.42 30.14 4.10
CA GLY A 115 -1.14 30.80 5.20
C GLY A 115 -2.54 31.39 4.91
N GLU A 116 -3.52 30.76 5.57
CA GLU A 116 -4.77 31.32 6.16
C GLU A 116 -5.89 31.87 5.25
N GLU A 117 -7.04 31.18 5.21
CA GLU A 117 -8.14 31.41 6.18
C GLU A 117 -9.33 30.44 6.01
N THR A 118 -9.72 29.87 7.15
CA THR A 118 -11.09 29.58 7.63
C THR A 118 -12.01 28.58 6.90
N VAL A 119 -11.72 27.28 7.11
CA VAL A 119 -12.78 26.30 7.45
C VAL A 119 -12.43 25.73 8.83
N LYS A 120 -13.37 25.80 9.77
CA LYS A 120 -13.20 25.36 11.16
C LYS A 120 -12.75 23.90 11.24
N VAL A 121 -11.46 23.70 11.44
CA VAL A 121 -10.82 22.47 11.91
C VAL A 121 -10.50 22.71 13.39
N PRO A 122 -10.80 21.78 14.33
CA PRO A 122 -10.32 21.93 15.69
C PRO A 122 -8.79 21.90 15.68
N ASP A 123 -8.22 22.96 16.26
CA ASP A 123 -6.81 23.26 16.30
C ASP A 123 -5.96 22.16 16.94
N SER A 124 -4.68 22.18 16.53
CA SER A 124 -3.49 21.55 17.11
C SER A 124 -3.21 20.07 16.80
N VAL A 125 -2.49 19.87 15.68
CA VAL A 125 -1.53 18.75 15.54
C VAL A 125 -0.14 19.31 15.85
N PRO A 126 0.55 18.88 16.92
CA PRO A 126 1.97 19.15 17.05
C PRO A 126 2.74 18.19 16.15
N LEU A 127 3.48 18.76 15.18
CA LEU A 127 4.70 18.17 14.67
C LEU A 127 5.60 17.82 15.86
N LEU A 128 6.25 16.65 15.82
CA LEU A 128 7.29 16.29 16.77
C LEU A 128 8.43 17.32 16.64
N GLY A 129 8.48 18.27 17.57
CA GLY A 129 9.45 19.34 17.59
C GLY A 129 9.17 20.30 18.72
N SER A 130 9.80 20.04 19.87
CA SER A 130 10.07 20.94 21.01
C SER A 130 9.15 22.16 21.17
N ASN A 131 8.22 22.10 22.12
CA ASN A 131 7.90 23.30 22.89
C ASN A 131 7.70 22.96 24.36
N LYS A 132 8.38 23.74 25.20
CA LYS A 132 8.44 23.64 26.65
C LYS A 132 7.30 24.49 27.19
N GLN A 133 6.27 23.88 27.77
CA GLN A 133 5.23 24.61 28.48
C GLN A 133 4.88 23.92 29.79
N ALA A 134 4.84 24.74 30.85
CA ALA A 134 4.70 24.36 32.25
C ALA A 134 3.32 23.75 32.58
N PRO A 135 3.19 23.00 33.69
CA PRO A 135 2.14 22.00 33.86
C PRO A 135 0.82 22.61 34.34
N GLN A 136 -0.25 22.40 33.57
CA GLN A 136 -1.62 22.34 34.11
C GLN A 136 -1.98 20.86 34.26
N GLU A 137 -2.36 20.47 35.48
CA GLU A 137 -2.89 19.15 35.83
C GLU A 137 -4.28 18.95 35.20
N GLU A 138 -4.32 18.66 33.90
CA GLU A 138 -5.45 17.97 33.29
C GLU A 138 -5.01 16.54 32.97
N LYS A 139 -5.87 15.57 33.31
CA LYS A 139 -5.72 14.16 33.00
C LYS A 139 -5.57 14.00 31.49
N GLN A 140 -4.33 14.00 31.00
CA GLN A 140 -4.02 13.91 29.57
C GLN A 140 -4.46 12.54 29.04
N MET A 141 -5.43 12.58 28.14
CA MET A 141 -5.83 11.44 27.31
C MET A 141 -4.63 11.08 26.42
N VAL A 142 -4.25 9.80 26.40
CA VAL A 142 -3.02 9.40 25.70
C VAL A 142 -3.23 9.44 24.19
N LYS A 143 -2.26 10.04 23.49
CA LYS A 143 -2.32 10.41 22.07
C LYS A 143 -2.44 9.20 21.15
N ASP A 144 -3.20 9.36 20.06
CA ASP A 144 -3.22 8.42 18.95
C ASP A 144 -1.84 8.29 18.29
N MET A 145 -1.50 7.08 17.85
CA MET A 145 -0.25 6.77 17.18
C MET A 145 -0.52 6.48 15.70
N ASN A 146 0.07 7.26 14.80
CA ASN A 146 0.07 6.94 13.37
C ASN A 146 1.33 6.14 13.04
N ALA A 147 1.19 5.09 12.23
CA ALA A 147 2.33 4.37 11.69
C ALA A 147 2.09 3.97 10.23
N PHE A 148 3.16 3.94 9.45
CA PHE A 148 3.15 3.39 8.10
C PHE A 148 3.59 1.93 8.17
N VAL A 149 2.71 1.03 7.71
CA VAL A 149 2.93 -0.41 7.84
C VAL A 149 2.83 -1.13 6.50
N VAL A 150 3.51 -2.26 6.42
CA VAL A 150 3.41 -3.22 5.33
C VAL A 150 2.42 -4.31 5.74
N GLN A 151 1.44 -4.56 4.89
CA GLN A 151 0.40 -5.57 5.03
C GLN A 151 0.73 -6.77 4.14
N GLY A 152 0.80 -7.97 4.73
CA GLY A 152 1.04 -9.24 4.04
C GLY A 152 -0.22 -10.04 3.72
N GLY A 153 -1.41 -9.50 4.00
CA GLY A 153 -2.69 -10.11 3.63
C GLY A 153 -3.87 -9.67 4.49
N VAL A 154 -5.08 -10.01 4.06
CA VAL A 154 -6.33 -9.78 4.80
C VAL A 154 -7.21 -11.02 4.68
N TYR A 155 -7.71 -11.52 5.80
CA TYR A 155 -8.46 -12.76 5.87
C TYR A 155 -9.78 -12.54 6.63
N SER A 156 -10.81 -13.28 6.24
CA SER A 156 -12.10 -13.30 6.96
C SER A 156 -12.09 -14.24 8.16
N SER A 157 -11.14 -15.19 8.23
CA SER A 157 -11.01 -16.14 9.34
C SER A 157 -9.67 -16.02 10.03
N LYS A 158 -9.68 -16.18 11.36
CA LYS A 158 -8.47 -16.17 12.20
C LYS A 158 -7.51 -17.29 11.79
N GLN A 159 -8.05 -18.48 11.55
CA GLN A 159 -7.25 -19.67 11.21
C GLN A 159 -6.49 -19.49 9.88
N ALA A 160 -7.10 -18.90 8.86
CA ALA A 160 -6.41 -18.62 7.60
C ALA A 160 -5.31 -17.57 7.78
N ALA A 161 -5.56 -16.54 8.59
CA ALA A 161 -4.55 -15.54 8.92
C ALA A 161 -3.37 -16.16 9.69
N GLU A 162 -3.64 -17.02 10.69
CA GLU A 162 -2.62 -17.73 11.48
C GLU A 162 -1.77 -18.64 10.60
N GLN A 163 -2.39 -19.45 9.73
CA GLN A 163 -1.66 -20.30 8.79
C GLN A 163 -0.74 -19.49 7.88
N ARG A 164 -1.24 -18.38 7.31
CA ARG A 164 -0.40 -17.53 6.44
C ARG A 164 0.70 -16.84 7.24
N ALA A 165 0.41 -16.29 8.41
CA ALA A 165 1.39 -15.63 9.26
C ALA A 165 2.52 -16.59 9.64
N SER A 166 2.21 -17.84 10.00
CA SER A 166 3.23 -18.84 10.30
C SER A 166 4.12 -19.22 9.10
N LEU A 167 3.58 -19.19 7.87
CA LEU A 167 4.40 -19.37 6.68
C LEU A 167 5.37 -18.20 6.48
N ILE A 168 4.85 -16.97 6.59
CA ILE A 168 5.65 -15.74 6.46
C ILE A 168 6.76 -15.71 7.55
N GLU A 169 6.43 -16.05 8.79
CA GLU A 169 7.42 -16.15 9.88
C GLU A 169 8.43 -17.28 9.64
N GLY A 170 8.03 -18.37 8.99
CA GLY A 170 8.90 -19.46 8.57
C GLY A 170 9.96 -19.03 7.56
N ASP A 171 9.65 -18.01 6.75
CA ASP A 171 10.56 -17.39 5.79
C ASP A 171 11.46 -16.30 6.45
N GLY A 172 11.36 -16.11 7.77
CA GLY A 172 12.15 -15.14 8.52
C GLY A 172 11.59 -13.71 8.53
N ILE A 173 10.44 -13.49 7.89
CA ILE A 173 9.76 -12.20 7.85
C ILE A 173 8.85 -12.08 9.07
N PRO A 174 8.90 -10.98 9.84
CA PRO A 174 8.02 -10.82 10.99
C PRO A 174 6.56 -10.75 10.54
N ALA A 175 5.64 -11.35 11.28
CA ALA A 175 4.21 -11.23 11.02
C ALA A 175 3.41 -11.12 12.32
N ILE A 176 2.46 -10.19 12.35
CA ILE A 176 1.44 -10.09 13.40
C ILE A 176 0.06 -10.11 12.78
N ILE A 177 -0.94 -10.53 13.56
CA ILE A 177 -2.34 -10.54 13.15
C ILE A 177 -3.10 -9.52 13.98
N LEU A 178 -3.64 -8.51 13.32
CA LEU A 178 -4.52 -7.53 13.95
C LEU A 178 -5.96 -7.77 13.50
N LYS A 179 -6.87 -7.93 14.46
CA LYS A 179 -8.30 -7.96 14.16
C LYS A 179 -8.82 -6.53 14.07
N GLN A 180 -9.30 -6.14 12.89
CA GLN A 180 -9.97 -4.86 12.66
C GLN A 180 -11.32 -5.15 12.02
N GLU A 181 -12.39 -4.65 12.65
CA GLU A 181 -13.77 -5.00 12.29
C GLU A 181 -13.95 -6.53 12.30
N ASP A 182 -14.45 -7.09 11.19
CA ASP A 182 -14.67 -8.52 10.99
C ASP A 182 -13.59 -9.19 10.12
N LYS A 183 -12.40 -8.58 10.04
CA LYS A 183 -11.27 -9.08 9.26
C LYS A 183 -10.00 -9.20 10.11
N TYR A 184 -9.13 -10.09 9.66
CA TYR A 184 -7.82 -10.36 10.24
C TYR A 184 -6.75 -9.88 9.26
N PHE A 185 -6.08 -8.79 9.62
CA PHE A 185 -5.01 -8.20 8.83
C PHE A 185 -3.68 -8.77 9.28
N ILE A 186 -2.83 -9.15 8.32
CA ILE A 186 -1.45 -9.54 8.61
C ILE A 186 -0.56 -8.33 8.33
N TYR A 187 0.16 -7.86 9.35
CA TYR A 187 1.21 -6.85 9.19
C TYR A 187 2.56 -7.48 9.32
N ILE A 188 3.47 -7.08 8.43
CA ILE A 188 4.78 -7.71 8.26
C ILE A 188 5.96 -6.73 8.35
N GLY A 189 5.70 -5.44 8.54
CA GLY A 189 6.74 -4.47 8.79
C GLY A 189 6.19 -3.06 8.99
N ALA A 190 7.03 -2.18 9.47
CA ALA A 190 6.74 -0.76 9.63
C ALA A 190 7.95 0.10 9.28
N ALA A 191 7.68 1.32 8.82
CA ALA A 191 8.72 2.33 8.59
C ALA A 191 8.25 3.73 9.04
N ALA A 192 9.21 4.62 9.28
CA ALA A 192 8.92 5.98 9.74
C ALA A 192 8.32 6.87 8.65
N THR A 193 8.59 6.55 7.38
CA THR A 193 8.08 7.29 6.23
C THR A 193 7.27 6.40 5.29
N LEU A 194 6.32 7.01 4.58
CA LEU A 194 5.57 6.32 3.53
C LEU A 194 6.50 5.80 2.41
N GLN A 195 7.55 6.56 2.08
CA GLN A 195 8.50 6.16 1.03
C GLN A 195 9.26 4.89 1.43
N ASP A 196 9.74 4.81 2.66
CA ASP A 196 10.47 3.63 3.13
C ASP A 196 9.53 2.45 3.35
N THR A 197 8.28 2.69 3.73
CA THR A 197 7.26 1.62 3.79
C THR A 197 7.00 1.02 2.42
N LYS A 198 6.95 1.84 1.36
CA LYS A 198 6.82 1.35 -0.03
C LYS A 198 8.02 0.50 -0.44
N LYS A 199 9.24 0.95 -0.14
CA LYS A 199 10.46 0.17 -0.43
C LYS A 199 10.49 -1.13 0.36
N LEU A 200 10.12 -1.09 1.64
CA LEU A 200 10.06 -2.27 2.52
C LEU A 200 9.02 -3.28 2.01
N ALA A 201 7.87 -2.79 1.53
CA ALA A 201 6.89 -3.65 0.87
C ALA A 201 7.45 -4.33 -0.39
N LEU A 202 8.26 -3.63 -1.19
CA LEU A 202 8.92 -4.21 -2.36
C LEU A 202 9.99 -5.23 -1.97
N LEU A 203 10.74 -5.00 -0.89
CA LEU A 203 11.71 -5.94 -0.34
C LEU A 203 11.03 -7.29 -0.02
N TYR A 204 10.00 -7.27 0.82
CA TYR A 204 9.25 -8.47 1.18
C TYR A 204 8.49 -9.11 0.01
N ARG A 205 8.12 -8.32 -1.01
CA ARG A 205 7.58 -8.88 -2.26
C ARG A 205 8.63 -9.65 -3.04
N GLY A 206 9.88 -9.17 -3.05
CA GLY A 206 11.02 -9.89 -3.59
C GLY A 206 11.30 -11.22 -2.88
N GLU A 207 10.93 -11.30 -1.59
CA GLU A 207 11.03 -12.51 -0.76
C GLU A 207 9.81 -13.45 -0.90
N GLY A 208 8.85 -13.13 -1.77
CA GLY A 208 7.73 -14.02 -2.10
C GLY A 208 6.43 -13.76 -1.33
N VAL A 209 6.33 -12.64 -0.60
CA VAL A 209 5.10 -12.24 0.10
C VAL A 209 4.34 -11.18 -0.69
N ASP A 210 3.07 -11.42 -1.00
CA ASP A 210 2.21 -10.37 -1.57
C ASP A 210 1.98 -9.25 -0.55
N THR A 211 2.57 -8.09 -0.83
CA THR A 211 2.57 -6.94 0.08
C THR A 211 1.73 -5.77 -0.41
N TYR A 212 1.18 -5.03 0.55
CA TYR A 212 0.60 -3.71 0.38
C TYR A 212 1.17 -2.78 1.44
N TRP A 213 1.14 -1.47 1.24
CA TRP A 213 1.49 -0.49 2.27
C TRP A 213 0.29 0.39 2.59
N LYS A 214 0.14 0.78 3.85
CA LYS A 214 -0.86 1.77 4.26
C LYS A 214 -0.42 2.51 5.52
N GLU A 215 -0.98 3.70 5.70
CA GLU A 215 -0.94 4.40 6.97
C GLU A 215 -2.08 3.90 7.85
N ILE A 216 -1.80 3.65 9.12
CA ILE A 216 -2.79 3.25 10.11
C ILE A 216 -2.69 4.20 11.30
N ARG A 217 -3.85 4.65 11.76
CA ARG A 217 -3.99 5.30 13.05
C ARG A 217 -4.38 4.27 14.10
N PHE A 218 -3.45 3.98 15.01
CA PHE A 218 -3.69 3.19 16.19
C PHE A 218 -4.22 4.10 17.30
N GLN A 219 -5.54 4.11 17.45
CA GLN A 219 -6.21 4.79 18.55
C GLN A 219 -6.07 3.91 19.80
N GLY A 220 -5.36 4.41 20.81
CA GLY A 220 -5.35 3.74 22.12
C GLY A 220 -6.74 3.86 22.72
N GLN A 221 -7.45 2.76 22.93
CA GLN A 221 -8.81 2.76 23.47
C GLN A 221 -8.86 2.83 25.00
N THR A 222 -7.80 3.33 25.61
CA THR A 222 -7.68 3.34 27.05
C THR A 222 -8.71 4.29 27.66
N LYS A 223 -9.72 3.70 28.31
CA LYS A 223 -10.76 4.43 29.06
C LYS A 223 -10.25 4.95 30.42
N LYS A 224 -8.98 4.68 30.75
CA LYS A 224 -8.34 4.98 32.03
C LYS A 224 -7.56 6.29 31.90
N ALA A 225 -7.76 7.19 32.85
CA ALA A 225 -6.89 8.34 32.99
C ALA A 225 -5.59 7.91 33.69
N TYR A 226 -4.46 8.19 33.05
CA TYR A 226 -3.13 7.96 33.62
C TYR A 226 -2.66 9.17 34.42
N THR A 227 -1.77 8.92 35.38
CA THR A 227 -1.05 9.97 36.11
C THR A 227 -0.05 10.68 35.17
N PRO A 228 0.37 11.92 35.46
CA PRO A 228 1.34 12.63 34.62
C PRO A 228 2.63 11.85 34.36
N LYS A 229 3.14 11.12 35.36
CA LYS A 229 4.34 10.28 35.23
C LYS A 229 4.12 9.07 34.33
N GLU A 230 2.97 8.42 34.44
CA GLU A 230 2.60 7.30 33.56
C GLU A 230 2.41 7.78 32.11
N THR A 231 1.76 8.93 31.91
CA THR A 231 1.61 9.54 30.58
C THR A 231 2.97 9.88 29.96
N GLU A 232 3.91 10.42 30.74
CA GLU A 232 5.28 10.66 30.28
C GLU A 232 5.98 9.36 29.85
N VAL A 233 5.85 8.29 30.64
CA VAL A 233 6.41 6.98 30.29
C VAL A 233 5.79 6.42 29.01
N ILE A 234 4.47 6.54 28.84
CA ILE A 234 3.81 6.11 27.60
C ILE A 234 4.32 6.92 26.41
N HIS A 235 4.43 8.24 26.55
CA HIS A 235 5.01 9.08 25.50
C HIS A 235 6.45 8.69 25.17
N ASN A 236 7.26 8.34 26.16
CA ASN A 236 8.63 7.87 25.95
C ASN A 236 8.66 6.52 25.22
N MET A 237 7.78 5.57 25.58
CA MET A 237 7.66 4.30 24.86
C MET A 237 7.25 4.49 23.40
N ILE A 238 6.24 5.33 23.13
CA ILE A 238 5.79 5.64 21.76
C ILE A 238 6.92 6.31 20.97
N HIS A 239 7.58 7.31 21.57
CA HIS A 239 8.73 8.01 20.96
C HIS A 239 9.84 7.02 20.59
N ASN A 240 10.27 6.18 21.54
CA ASN A 240 11.31 5.19 21.33
C ASN A 240 10.92 4.19 20.23
N THR A 241 9.67 3.74 20.20
CA THR A 241 9.16 2.84 19.16
C THR A 241 9.24 3.49 17.77
N GLY A 242 8.92 4.78 17.66
CA GLY A 242 9.11 5.55 16.42
C GLY A 242 10.57 5.59 15.97
N GLN A 243 11.50 5.86 16.90
CA GLN A 243 12.94 5.85 16.60
C GLN A 243 13.42 4.47 16.13
N TYR A 244 13.03 3.40 16.82
CA TYR A 244 13.38 2.04 16.40
C TYR A 244 12.76 1.66 15.06
N THR A 245 11.55 2.13 14.77
CA THR A 245 10.89 1.91 13.47
C THR A 245 11.70 2.53 12.34
N GLN A 246 12.17 3.76 12.51
CA GLN A 246 13.06 4.41 11.56
C GLN A 246 14.32 3.58 11.34
N LEU A 247 15.05 3.27 12.41
CA LEU A 247 16.31 2.55 12.36
C LEU A 247 16.18 1.15 11.74
N ALA A 248 15.14 0.40 12.11
CA ALA A 248 14.90 -0.92 11.59
C ALA A 248 14.64 -0.89 10.08
N SER A 249 13.82 0.06 9.63
CA SER A 249 13.52 0.22 8.20
C SER A 249 14.73 0.70 7.40
N GLU A 250 15.49 1.68 7.91
CA GLU A 250 16.72 2.15 7.26
C GLU A 250 17.77 1.04 7.15
N GLY A 251 17.95 0.25 8.22
CA GLY A 251 18.88 -0.87 8.24
C GLY A 251 18.52 -1.96 7.23
N LEU A 252 17.25 -2.34 7.14
CA LEU A 252 16.77 -3.34 6.17
C LEU A 252 16.87 -2.85 4.73
N LEU A 253 16.63 -1.55 4.51
CA LEU A 253 16.72 -0.92 3.19
C LEU A 253 18.14 -0.47 2.84
N GLN A 254 19.13 -0.73 3.69
CA GLN A 254 20.52 -0.30 3.55
C GLN A 254 20.65 1.20 3.27
N SER A 255 19.73 2.00 3.83
CA SER A 255 19.74 3.45 3.73
C SER A 255 20.72 4.02 4.74
N GLU A 256 21.41 5.12 4.40
CA GLU A 256 22.32 5.77 5.34
C GLU A 256 21.54 6.23 6.59
N THR A 257 21.89 5.68 7.76
CA THR A 257 21.37 6.13 9.04
C THR A 257 21.97 7.49 9.37
N LYS A 258 21.18 8.55 9.20
CA LYS A 258 21.68 9.93 9.33
C LYS A 258 21.80 10.41 10.77
N GLU A 259 21.10 9.77 11.73
CA GLU A 259 21.05 10.23 13.11
C GLU A 259 21.11 9.07 14.12
N LYS A 260 21.78 9.32 15.26
CA LYS A 260 21.69 8.43 16.43
C LYS A 260 20.27 8.51 16.99
N PRO A 261 19.69 7.37 17.41
CA PRO A 261 18.34 7.41 17.97
C PRO A 261 18.34 8.18 19.29
N ASP A 262 17.45 9.17 19.38
CA ASP A 262 17.12 9.85 20.64
C ASP A 262 16.21 8.93 21.48
N ILE A 263 16.81 7.94 22.14
CA ILE A 263 16.08 7.01 23.02
C ILE A 263 15.92 7.65 24.40
N LYS A 264 14.67 7.88 24.79
CA LYS A 264 14.31 8.42 26.10
C LYS A 264 14.28 7.31 27.13
N SER A 265 14.82 7.59 28.33
CA SER A 265 14.74 6.66 29.45
C SER A 265 13.29 6.45 29.91
N ILE A 266 12.95 5.22 30.25
CA ILE A 266 11.66 4.85 30.82
C ILE A 266 11.88 4.56 32.31
N ASN A 267 11.49 5.50 33.18
CA ASN A 267 11.70 5.39 34.62
C ASN A 267 10.36 5.42 35.35
N LEU A 268 9.86 4.24 35.73
CA LEU A 268 8.70 4.12 36.61
C LEU A 268 8.94 2.96 37.58
N GLU A 269 8.93 3.23 38.89
CA GLU A 269 9.16 2.19 39.92
C GLU A 269 8.08 1.10 39.89
N ASN A 270 6.84 1.48 39.56
CA ASN A 270 5.71 0.57 39.45
C ASN A 270 4.93 0.84 38.17
N ILE A 271 5.08 -0.04 37.18
CA ILE A 271 4.36 0.05 35.91
C ILE A 271 2.98 -0.59 36.07
N PRO A 272 1.89 0.12 35.72
CA PRO A 272 0.55 -0.45 35.71
C PRO A 272 0.50 -1.76 34.95
N LYS A 273 -0.26 -2.74 35.46
CA LYS A 273 -0.35 -4.09 34.89
C LYS A 273 -0.73 -4.05 33.41
N GLU A 274 -1.55 -3.09 33.01
CA GLU A 274 -1.98 -2.91 31.62
C GLU A 274 -0.83 -2.48 30.70
N LEU A 275 0.15 -1.72 31.20
CA LEU A 275 1.29 -1.23 30.42
C LEU A 275 2.52 -2.16 30.48
N GLN A 276 2.48 -3.23 31.28
CA GLN A 276 3.63 -4.13 31.44
C GLN A 276 4.07 -4.77 30.12
N ASN A 277 3.13 -5.17 29.26
CA ASN A 277 3.47 -5.74 27.96
C ASN A 277 4.22 -4.73 27.07
N LEU A 278 3.72 -3.50 26.98
CA LEU A 278 4.36 -2.43 26.22
C LEU A 278 5.75 -2.08 26.76
N HIS A 279 5.90 -2.07 28.08
CA HIS A 279 7.18 -1.85 28.72
C HIS A 279 8.17 -2.96 28.36
N ASN A 280 7.77 -4.23 28.52
CA ASN A 280 8.61 -5.38 28.18
C ASN A 280 9.01 -5.39 26.70
N LEU A 281 8.10 -4.98 25.81
CA LEU A 281 8.39 -4.80 24.38
C LEU A 281 9.38 -3.67 24.14
N SER A 282 9.26 -2.54 24.87
CA SER A 282 10.20 -1.43 24.79
C SER A 282 11.62 -1.82 25.24
N GLU A 283 11.73 -2.57 26.34
CA GLU A 283 13.01 -3.13 26.78
C GLU A 283 13.58 -4.13 25.78
N SER A 284 12.71 -4.97 25.20
CA SER A 284 13.10 -5.94 24.17
C SER A 284 13.64 -5.24 22.92
N MET A 285 12.99 -4.16 22.46
CA MET A 285 13.48 -3.34 21.35
C MET A 285 14.86 -2.77 21.65
N ASN A 286 15.07 -2.22 22.84
CA ASN A 286 16.36 -1.67 23.25
C ASN A 286 17.48 -2.73 23.30
N LYS A 287 17.16 -3.92 23.83
CA LYS A 287 18.11 -5.05 23.88
C LYS A 287 18.45 -5.56 22.48
N THR A 288 17.44 -5.73 21.62
CA THR A 288 17.65 -6.19 20.23
C THR A 288 18.47 -5.16 19.45
N TRP A 289 18.19 -3.87 19.62
CA TRP A 289 18.99 -2.80 19.01
C TRP A 289 20.45 -2.80 19.49
N SER A 290 20.68 -2.93 20.79
CA SER A 290 22.04 -3.03 21.35
C SER A 290 22.81 -4.25 20.82
N THR A 291 22.08 -5.36 20.59
CA THR A 291 22.64 -6.57 19.98
C THR A 291 23.02 -6.31 18.53
N TYR A 292 22.15 -5.67 17.75
CA TYR A 292 22.44 -5.27 16.37
C TYR A 292 23.65 -4.32 16.26
N GLN A 293 23.77 -3.34 17.16
CA GLN A 293 24.92 -2.43 17.19
C GLN A 293 26.24 -3.18 17.45
N SER A 294 26.19 -4.24 18.25
CA SER A 294 27.36 -5.08 18.53
C SER A 294 27.68 -6.03 17.38
N LYS A 295 26.64 -6.55 16.72
CA LYS A 295 26.74 -7.49 15.60
C LYS A 295 25.66 -7.15 14.56
N PRO A 296 26.00 -6.41 13.48
CA PRO A 296 25.04 -6.01 12.46
C PRO A 296 24.54 -7.21 11.65
N GLU A 297 23.41 -7.77 12.08
CA GLU A 297 22.74 -8.89 11.41
C GLU A 297 21.31 -8.51 11.03
N GLU A 298 20.92 -8.87 9.82
CA GLU A 298 19.56 -8.65 9.31
C GLU A 298 18.49 -9.32 10.19
N ALA A 299 18.78 -10.51 10.72
CA ALA A 299 17.90 -11.22 11.64
C ALA A 299 17.56 -10.39 12.90
N SER A 300 18.51 -9.59 13.40
CA SER A 300 18.26 -8.69 14.53
C SER A 300 17.31 -7.55 14.15
N LEU A 301 17.39 -7.06 12.91
CA LEU A 301 16.46 -6.04 12.40
C LEU A 301 15.07 -6.62 12.16
N MET A 302 14.95 -7.85 11.66
CA MET A 302 13.66 -8.56 11.54
C MET A 302 13.03 -8.80 12.91
N GLN A 303 13.83 -9.17 13.92
CA GLN A 303 13.36 -9.28 15.30
C GLN A 303 12.93 -7.93 15.86
N LEU A 304 13.65 -6.85 15.55
CA LEU A 304 13.27 -5.49 15.96
C LEU A 304 11.94 -5.08 15.33
N GLN A 305 11.75 -5.31 14.03
CA GLN A 305 10.47 -5.13 13.32
C GLN A 305 9.35 -5.91 14.00
N LYS A 306 9.59 -7.17 14.39
CA LYS A 306 8.59 -7.97 15.14
C LYS A 306 8.18 -7.29 16.44
N CYS A 307 9.13 -6.84 17.26
CA CYS A 307 8.84 -6.16 18.52
C CYS A 307 8.05 -4.86 18.30
N ILE A 308 8.38 -4.09 17.26
CA ILE A 308 7.65 -2.86 16.88
C ILE A 308 6.20 -3.18 16.52
N LEU A 309 5.97 -4.18 15.67
CA LEU A 309 4.63 -4.58 15.27
C LEU A 309 3.82 -5.07 16.48
N GLN A 310 4.42 -5.89 17.35
CA GLN A 310 3.79 -6.33 18.59
C GLN A 310 3.44 -5.15 19.51
N PHE A 311 4.29 -4.12 19.58
CA PHE A 311 3.98 -2.91 20.32
C PHE A 311 2.74 -2.21 19.76
N PHE A 312 2.61 -2.13 18.44
CA PHE A 312 1.42 -1.56 17.80
C PHE A 312 0.14 -2.37 18.07
N ASP A 313 0.22 -3.71 18.06
CA ASP A 313 -0.92 -4.59 18.41
C ASP A 313 -1.32 -4.42 19.88
N GLU A 314 -0.37 -4.44 20.81
CA GLU A 314 -0.66 -4.23 22.23
C GLU A 314 -1.22 -2.82 22.48
N TRP A 315 -0.69 -1.79 21.81
CA TRP A 315 -1.21 -0.42 21.91
C TRP A 315 -2.65 -0.30 21.41
N TYR A 316 -2.99 -1.00 20.33
CA TYR A 316 -4.34 -1.02 19.78
C TYR A 316 -5.38 -1.71 20.69
N ARG A 317 -4.92 -2.63 21.54
CA ARG A 317 -5.79 -3.42 22.43
C ARG A 317 -6.06 -2.76 23.77
N LEU A 318 -5.22 -1.81 24.18
CA LEU A 318 -5.42 -0.98 25.38
C LEU A 318 -6.66 -0.10 25.27
#